data_AF-A0A816E2U3-F1
#
_entry.id   AF-A0A816E2U3-F1
#
_cell.length_a   1.000
_cell.length_b   1.000
_cell.length_c   1.000
_cell.angle_alpha   90.00
_cell.angle_beta   90.00
_cell.angle_gamma   90.00
#
_symmetry.space_group_name_H-M   'P 1'
#
loop_
_entity.id
_entity.type
_entity.pdbx_description
1 polymer ?
#
loop_
_entity_poly.entity_id
_entity_poly.type
_entity_poly.pdbx_seq_one_letter_code
_entity_poly.pdbx_strand_id
1 'polypeptide(L)'
;MVTQLFILFSIVGSLTFALQANDFYVHDLPLLPKAAASIRMHAGLLPVNPQHHGSLFFWHFEKKYHSDKLRTVIWLNGGPGCSSLIGAWMEIGPFRFQDENTMIE
;
A
#
# COMPACT_ATOMS: atom_id res chain seq x y z
N MET A 1 11.92 -1.54 50.76
CA MET A 1 12.73 -1.60 49.52
C MET A 1 12.19 -2.68 48.57
N VAL A 2 10.89 -2.61 48.20
CA VAL A 2 10.23 -3.63 47.34
C VAL A 2 9.29 -3.01 46.30
N THR A 3 8.80 -1.78 46.54
CA THR A 3 7.84 -1.06 45.68
C THR A 3 8.42 -0.48 44.39
N GLN A 4 9.75 -0.35 44.24
CA GLN A 4 10.37 0.16 43.01
C GLN A 4 10.53 -0.90 41.90
N LEU A 5 10.46 -2.19 42.20
CA LEU A 5 10.72 -3.24 41.21
C LEU A 5 9.54 -3.51 40.27
N PHE A 6 8.30 -3.27 40.74
CA PHE A 6 7.09 -3.51 39.95
C PHE A 6 6.89 -2.51 38.79
N ILE A 7 7.42 -1.29 38.89
CA ILE A 7 7.24 -0.25 37.87
C ILE A 7 7.99 -0.57 36.57
N LEU A 8 9.12 -1.29 36.64
CA LEU A 8 9.86 -1.69 35.44
C LEU A 8 9.13 -2.75 34.60
N PHE A 9 8.32 -3.61 35.21
CA PHE A 9 7.65 -4.71 34.50
C PHE A 9 6.43 -4.24 33.69
N SER A 10 5.80 -3.13 34.06
CA SER A 10 4.68 -2.54 33.31
C SER A 10 5.11 -1.77 32.05
N ILE A 11 6.41 -1.58 31.82
CA ILE A 11 6.95 -0.92 30.61
C ILE A 11 7.15 -1.92 29.46
N VAL A 12 6.96 -3.23 29.70
CA VAL A 12 6.69 -4.20 28.63
C VAL A 12 5.22 -4.11 28.18
N GLY A 13 4.76 -2.88 27.95
CA GLY A 13 3.52 -2.63 27.22
C GLY A 13 3.70 -3.17 25.80
N SER A 14 2.72 -3.94 25.32
CA SER A 14 2.78 -4.66 24.05
C SER A 14 3.40 -3.81 22.94
N LEU A 15 4.45 -4.34 22.29
CA LEU A 15 5.02 -3.78 21.06
C LEU A 15 4.01 -3.91 19.91
N THR A 16 2.98 -3.06 19.92
CA THR A 16 2.20 -2.74 18.73
C THR A 16 3.11 -1.95 17.81
N PHE A 17 3.83 -2.66 16.94
CA PHE A 17 4.50 -2.05 15.79
C PHE A 17 3.44 -1.31 14.98
N ALA A 18 3.48 0.02 15.03
CA ALA A 18 2.62 0.86 14.22
C ALA A 18 3.11 0.77 12.78
N LEU A 19 2.24 0.27 11.88
CA LEU A 19 2.53 0.17 10.45
C LEU A 19 2.89 1.54 9.89
N GLN A 20 4.04 1.64 9.24
CA GLN A 20 4.54 2.84 8.59
C GLN A 20 4.33 2.75 7.08
N ALA A 21 4.26 3.88 6.39
CA ALA A 21 4.14 3.90 4.93
C ALA A 21 5.29 3.12 4.26
N ASN A 22 6.51 3.22 4.81
CA ASN A 22 7.70 2.54 4.28
C ASN A 22 7.57 0.99 4.30
N ASP A 23 6.79 0.42 5.22
CA ASP A 23 6.58 -1.04 5.30
C ASP A 23 5.82 -1.60 4.08
N PHE A 24 5.16 -0.71 3.33
CA PHE A 24 4.38 -1.04 2.13
C PHE A 24 5.08 -0.60 0.83
N TYR A 25 6.28 -0.02 0.88
CA TYR A 25 6.91 0.58 -0.29
C TYR A 25 7.27 -0.48 -1.36
N VAL A 26 6.86 -0.25 -2.61
CA VAL A 26 7.18 -1.13 -3.73
C VAL A 26 8.49 -0.68 -4.37
N HIS A 27 9.58 -1.39 -4.07
CA HIS A 27 10.92 -1.07 -4.56
C HIS A 27 11.11 -1.26 -6.06
N ASP A 28 10.56 -2.34 -6.60
CA ASP A 28 10.71 -2.77 -7.99
C ASP A 28 9.39 -3.38 -8.47
N LEU A 29 8.98 -3.05 -9.68
CA LEU A 29 7.86 -3.69 -10.38
C LEU A 29 8.45 -4.46 -11.58
N PRO A 30 8.34 -5.80 -11.63
CA PRO A 30 8.83 -6.58 -12.77
C PRO A 30 8.21 -6.08 -14.08
N LEU A 31 8.97 -6.18 -15.18
CA LEU A 31 8.61 -5.71 -16.53
C LEU A 31 8.52 -4.17 -16.70
N LEU A 32 8.57 -3.36 -15.63
CA LEU A 32 8.71 -1.91 -15.73
C LEU A 32 10.20 -1.52 -15.80
N PRO A 33 10.69 -0.88 -16.89
CA PRO A 33 12.08 -0.44 -16.97
C PRO A 33 12.40 0.58 -15.88
N LYS A 34 13.54 0.41 -15.18
CA LYS A 34 13.92 1.31 -14.07
C LYS A 34 14.08 2.78 -14.48
N ALA A 35 14.36 3.05 -15.76
CA ALA A 35 14.41 4.42 -16.31
C ALA A 35 13.03 5.05 -16.54
N ALA A 36 11.96 4.25 -16.57
CA ALA A 36 10.58 4.71 -16.76
C ALA A 36 9.79 4.83 -15.44
N ALA A 37 10.23 4.19 -14.36
CA ALA A 37 9.57 4.22 -13.06
C ALA A 37 9.78 5.58 -12.36
N SER A 38 8.81 6.50 -12.48
CA SER A 38 8.84 7.82 -11.82
C SER A 38 7.87 7.92 -10.64
N ILE A 39 6.86 7.05 -10.58
CA ILE A 39 5.83 7.06 -9.55
C ILE A 39 6.22 6.20 -8.34
N ARG A 40 6.17 6.80 -7.13
CA ARG A 40 6.28 6.08 -5.87
C ARG A 40 5.01 5.27 -5.59
N MET A 41 5.19 4.03 -5.15
CA MET A 41 4.13 3.04 -5.01
C MET A 41 4.14 2.44 -3.61
N HIS A 42 2.95 2.14 -3.10
CA HIS A 42 2.77 1.42 -1.84
C HIS A 42 1.69 0.35 -1.98
N ALA A 43 1.96 -0.89 -1.57
CA ALA A 43 1.03 -2.01 -1.68
C ALA A 43 1.08 -2.93 -0.47
N GLY A 44 -0.03 -3.57 -0.15
CA GLY A 44 -0.09 -4.50 0.98
C GLY A 44 -1.52 -4.90 1.38
N LEU A 45 -1.66 -5.41 2.59
CA LEU A 45 -2.94 -5.81 3.18
C LEU A 45 -3.36 -4.82 4.27
N LEU A 46 -4.55 -4.22 4.11
CA LEU A 46 -5.20 -3.41 5.13
C LEU A 46 -6.17 -4.31 5.92
N PRO A 47 -5.98 -4.49 7.24
CA PRO A 47 -6.91 -5.27 8.06
C PRO A 47 -8.24 -4.52 8.21
N VAL A 48 -9.33 -5.12 7.76
CA VAL A 48 -10.69 -4.54 7.81
C VAL A 48 -11.62 -5.29 8.78
N ASN A 49 -11.29 -6.54 9.10
CA ASN A 49 -11.97 -7.34 10.10
C ASN A 49 -10.94 -8.20 10.88
N PRO A 50 -10.13 -7.58 11.76
CA PRO A 50 -9.04 -8.27 12.47
C PRO A 50 -9.49 -9.52 13.24
N GLN A 51 -10.68 -9.48 13.83
CA GLN A 51 -11.27 -10.55 14.64
C GLN A 51 -11.55 -11.83 13.83
N HIS A 52 -11.71 -11.69 12.52
CA HIS A 52 -11.93 -12.79 11.58
C HIS A 52 -10.83 -12.86 10.50
N HIS A 53 -9.65 -12.28 10.78
CA HIS A 53 -8.50 -12.21 9.87
C HIS A 53 -8.78 -11.57 8.48
N GLY A 54 -9.88 -10.83 8.35
CA GLY A 54 -10.29 -10.20 7.09
C GLY A 54 -9.42 -8.98 6.75
N SER A 55 -8.82 -9.00 5.57
CA SER A 55 -7.99 -7.90 5.04
C SER A 55 -8.34 -7.62 3.58
N LEU A 56 -8.19 -6.36 3.15
CA LEU A 56 -8.25 -5.96 1.74
C LEU A 56 -6.85 -5.69 1.21
N PHE A 57 -6.56 -6.19 0.02
CA PHE A 57 -5.35 -5.77 -0.70
C PHE A 57 -5.52 -4.35 -1.23
N PHE A 58 -4.48 -3.53 -1.11
CA PHE A 58 -4.41 -2.21 -1.73
C PHE A 58 -3.14 -2.07 -2.57
N TRP A 59 -3.21 -1.23 -3.60
CA TRP A 59 -2.06 -0.69 -4.30
C TRP A 59 -2.32 0.79 -4.58
N HIS A 60 -1.47 1.64 -4.02
CA HIS A 60 -1.55 3.09 -4.07
C HIS A 60 -0.39 3.65 -4.91
N PHE A 61 -0.72 4.58 -5.79
CA PHE A 61 0.20 5.31 -6.66
C PHE A 61 0.23 6.77 -6.21
N GLU A 62 1.42 7.32 -5.93
CA GLU A 62 1.52 8.72 -5.54
C GLU A 62 1.31 9.67 -6.73
N LYS A 63 0.89 10.91 -6.46
CA LYS A 63 0.72 11.94 -7.51
C LYS A 63 2.05 12.19 -8.23
N LYS A 64 2.04 12.16 -9.57
CA LYS A 64 3.19 12.52 -10.42
C LYS A 64 3.48 14.02 -10.44
N TYR A 65 2.45 14.85 -10.26
CA TYR A 65 2.54 16.31 -10.39
C TYR A 65 2.32 17.04 -9.06
N HIS A 66 3.06 18.14 -8.87
CA HIS A 66 2.85 19.07 -7.75
C HIS A 66 1.53 19.84 -7.93
N SER A 67 0.46 19.35 -7.32
CA SER A 67 -0.74 20.14 -7.03
C SER A 67 -0.67 20.74 -5.62
N ASP A 68 -1.08 22.01 -5.50
CA ASP A 68 -1.24 22.78 -4.26
C ASP A 68 -2.16 22.11 -3.23
N LYS A 69 -3.05 21.22 -3.68
CA LYS A 69 -3.96 20.45 -2.82
C LYS A 69 -3.69 18.96 -2.96
N LEU A 70 -3.22 18.35 -1.88
CA LEU A 70 -3.17 16.89 -1.76
C LEU A 70 -4.60 16.34 -1.73
N ARG A 71 -4.85 15.28 -2.51
CA ARG A 71 -6.10 14.54 -2.55
C ARG A 71 -5.77 13.06 -2.65
N THR A 72 -6.44 12.24 -1.85
CA THR A 72 -6.42 10.78 -1.98
C THR A 72 -7.71 10.35 -2.66
N VAL A 73 -7.61 9.50 -3.68
CA VAL A 73 -8.75 8.90 -4.38
C VAL A 73 -8.74 7.40 -4.10
N ILE A 74 -9.89 6.86 -3.69
CA ILE A 74 -10.10 5.42 -3.54
C ILE A 74 -10.88 4.95 -4.77
N TRP A 75 -10.34 3.95 -5.48
CA TRP A 75 -10.97 3.35 -6.65
C TRP A 75 -11.48 1.95 -6.35
N LEU A 76 -12.77 1.72 -6.60
CA LEU A 76 -13.46 0.45 -6.34
C LEU A 76 -14.16 0.02 -7.63
N ASN A 77 -13.69 -1.07 -8.25
CA ASN A 77 -14.44 -1.70 -9.34
C ASN A 77 -15.67 -2.45 -8.80
N GLY A 78 -16.71 -2.58 -9.63
CA GLY A 78 -18.01 -3.15 -9.25
C GLY A 78 -18.07 -4.68 -9.34
N GLY A 79 -19.24 -5.22 -9.68
CA GLY A 79 -19.46 -6.66 -9.85
C GLY A 79 -20.78 -7.12 -9.23
N PRO A 80 -20.76 -8.01 -8.23
CA PRO A 80 -19.74 -8.07 -7.16
C PRO A 80 -18.54 -8.99 -7.44
N GLY A 81 -17.43 -8.74 -6.72
CA GLY A 81 -16.27 -9.65 -6.66
C GLY A 81 -15.14 -9.36 -7.65
N CYS A 82 -15.30 -8.39 -8.57
CA CYS A 82 -14.21 -7.99 -9.46
C CYS A 82 -13.13 -7.20 -8.69
N SER A 83 -11.87 -7.41 -9.04
CA SER A 83 -10.74 -6.73 -8.38
C SER A 83 -10.56 -5.31 -8.91
N SER A 84 -10.29 -4.35 -8.01
CA SER A 84 -9.86 -2.98 -8.39
C SER A 84 -8.54 -2.94 -9.17
N LEU A 85 -7.78 -4.04 -9.22
CA LEU A 85 -6.63 -4.16 -10.11
C LEU A 85 -7.01 -4.09 -11.59
N ILE A 86 -8.25 -4.40 -11.97
CA ILE A 86 -8.77 -4.14 -13.32
C ILE A 86 -8.69 -2.63 -13.61
N GLY A 87 -9.14 -1.78 -12.69
CA GLY A 87 -9.03 -0.34 -12.82
C GLY A 87 -7.60 0.18 -12.83
N ALA A 88 -6.70 -0.45 -12.07
CA ALA A 88 -5.28 -0.11 -12.05
C ALA A 88 -4.57 -0.43 -13.39
N TRP A 89 -4.84 -1.60 -13.97
CA TRP A 89 -4.13 -2.09 -15.16
C TRP A 89 -4.76 -1.67 -16.49
N MET A 90 -6.09 -1.60 -16.57
CA MET A 90 -6.82 -1.49 -17.84
C MET A 90 -7.63 -0.20 -17.98
N GLU A 91 -7.92 0.52 -16.90
CA GLU A 91 -8.77 1.71 -16.92
C GLU A 91 -7.95 3.00 -16.65
N ILE A 92 -7.65 3.29 -15.39
CA ILE A 92 -7.18 4.61 -14.92
C ILE A 92 -5.84 4.62 -14.20
N GLY A 93 -5.29 3.47 -13.81
CA GLY A 93 -3.98 3.43 -13.13
C GLY A 93 -2.82 3.81 -14.06
N PRO A 94 -1.60 3.97 -13.53
CA PRO A 94 -0.50 4.61 -14.26
C PRO A 94 0.28 3.70 -15.22
N PHE A 95 0.15 2.37 -15.14
CA PHE A 95 0.96 1.44 -15.93
C PHE A 95 0.16 0.70 -16.99
N ARG A 96 0.72 0.54 -18.19
CA ARG A 96 0.15 -0.30 -19.27
C ARG A 96 1.20 -1.28 -19.78
N PHE A 97 0.75 -2.46 -20.19
CA PHE A 97 1.56 -3.39 -20.97
C PHE A 97 1.74 -2.83 -22.38
N GLN A 98 2.98 -2.69 -22.81
CA GLN A 98 3.34 -2.39 -24.20
C GLN A 98 3.42 -3.69 -25.02
N ASP A 99 3.95 -4.75 -24.40
CA ASP A 99 4.02 -6.11 -24.93
C ASP A 99 4.03 -7.12 -23.76
N GLU A 100 4.26 -8.41 -24.04
CA GLU A 100 4.28 -9.49 -23.05
C GLU A 100 5.38 -9.35 -21.98
N ASN A 101 6.46 -8.61 -22.28
CA ASN A 101 7.67 -8.49 -21.45
C ASN A 101 7.96 -7.05 -20.99
N THR A 102 7.19 -6.05 -21.46
CA THR A 102 7.46 -4.62 -21.22
C THR A 102 6.21 -3.87 -20.76
N MET A 103 6.33 -3.14 -19.65
CA MET A 103 5.35 -2.16 -19.17
C MET A 103 5.89 -0.72 -19.25
N ILE A 104 4.99 0.26 -19.36
CA ILE A 104 5.28 1.70 -19.50
C ILE A 104 4.42 2.59 -18.56
N GLU A 105 4.83 3.86 -18.39
CA GLU A 105 4.35 4.96 -17.50
C GLU A 105 4.51 6.38 -18.14
#